data_AF-A0A9D0QY37-F1
#
_entry.id   AF-A0A9D0QY37-F1
#
_cell.length_a   1.000
_cell.length_b   1.000
_cell.length_c   1.000
_cell.angle_alpha   90.00
_cell.angle_beta   90.00
_cell.angle_gamma   90.00
#
_symmetry.space_group_name_H-M   'P 1'
#
loop_
_entity.id
_entity.type
_entity.pdbx_description
1 polymer ?
#
loop_
_entity_poly.entity_id
_entity_poly.type
_entity_poly.pdbx_seq_one_letter_code
_entity_poly.pdbx_strand_id
1 'polypeptide(L)'
;MWCGIHWQSGAFTMGKSMTLAALAREIGARFRGDDCPFQGVSIDSRTLQPGELFVALRGPNFDGHAFVGQVQAMGAAALMVDHSVDTMLPCIEMEDTRTGLGRFSAAWRNQFELPLVAVTGSNGKTTVKEMLAAILAQQGPVLATRGNLNNDIGVPLTLLRLRPEHHAAVIEMGANHAGEIAWLTRLAQPTVAVITNAAAAHLEGFGSLEGVAQAKGEIYGGLGQRGTAVVNADDAFAELWLEINRERKVITFGLKRDADVSAAWEGDTNGVRLALKTPQGRVDLSMRLSGQHNVMNALAATAAALALGVELKVIQGGLESMVPVPGRLENKQGISGIRIIDDSYNANPASMGAALKVLSMAQGERCLVLG
;
A
#
# COMPACT_ATOMS: atom_id res chain seq x y z
N MET A 1 13.84 5.20 -6.57
CA MET A 1 13.81 5.29 -8.04
C MET A 1 12.35 5.41 -8.40
N TRP A 2 11.89 6.62 -8.74
CA TRP A 2 10.50 6.88 -9.09
C TRP A 2 10.41 6.79 -10.61
N CYS A 3 9.69 5.82 -11.16
CA CYS A 3 9.52 5.70 -12.61
C CYS A 3 8.26 6.44 -13.05
N GLY A 4 8.33 7.10 -14.21
CA GLY A 4 7.17 7.59 -14.96
C GLY A 4 6.17 6.47 -15.24
N ILE A 5 4.90 6.84 -15.36
CA ILE A 5 3.79 5.95 -15.64
C ILE A 5 3.27 6.29 -17.02
N HIS A 6 3.69 5.52 -18.02
CA HIS A 6 3.18 5.64 -19.37
C HIS A 6 1.87 4.87 -19.52
N TRP A 7 0.88 5.48 -20.16
CA TRP A 7 -0.44 4.93 -20.42
C TRP A 7 -0.56 4.60 -21.89
N GLN A 8 -0.72 3.31 -22.22
CA GLN A 8 -1.00 2.91 -23.60
C GLN A 8 -2.35 3.48 -24.07
N SER A 9 -2.48 3.68 -25.38
CA SER A 9 -3.74 4.09 -26.02
C SER A 9 -4.89 3.16 -25.60
N GLY A 10 -5.87 3.66 -24.85
CA GLY A 10 -6.98 2.85 -24.32
C GLY A 10 -7.01 2.69 -22.79
N ALA A 11 -6.04 3.26 -22.05
CA ALA A 11 -6.02 3.26 -20.58
C ALA A 11 -7.20 4.01 -19.91
N PHE A 12 -8.01 4.71 -20.70
CA PHE A 12 -9.18 5.44 -20.24
C PHE A 12 -10.43 4.56 -20.35
N THR A 13 -11.18 4.43 -19.25
CA THR A 13 -12.54 3.86 -19.30
C THR A 13 -13.39 4.70 -20.26
N MET A 14 -14.01 4.05 -21.25
CA MET A 14 -14.85 4.66 -22.30
C MET A 14 -14.16 5.61 -23.31
N GLY A 15 -12.90 5.40 -23.68
CA GLY A 15 -12.32 6.03 -24.88
C GLY A 15 -12.21 7.56 -24.86
N LYS A 16 -12.41 8.21 -23.70
CA LYS A 16 -12.13 9.64 -23.51
C LYS A 16 -10.71 9.81 -22.98
N SER A 17 -9.80 10.27 -23.83
CA SER A 17 -8.51 10.78 -23.36
C SER A 17 -8.75 11.96 -22.41
N MET A 18 -8.22 11.91 -21.19
CA MET A 18 -8.25 13.04 -20.27
C MET A 18 -7.34 14.14 -20.83
N THR A 19 -7.91 15.33 -20.97
CA THR A 19 -7.18 16.51 -21.43
C THR A 19 -6.68 17.33 -20.24
N LEU A 20 -5.69 18.19 -20.48
CA LEU A 20 -5.12 19.03 -19.44
C LEU A 20 -6.15 19.99 -18.84
N ALA A 21 -7.01 20.60 -19.67
CA ALA A 21 -8.06 21.49 -19.20
C ALA A 21 -9.14 20.75 -18.39
N ALA A 22 -9.46 19.50 -18.76
CA ALA A 22 -10.36 18.66 -17.99
C ALA A 22 -9.77 18.33 -16.61
N LEU A 23 -8.50 17.93 -16.57
CA LEU A 23 -7.80 17.66 -15.31
C LEU A 23 -7.73 18.92 -14.42
N ALA A 24 -7.34 20.06 -14.99
CA ALA A 24 -7.24 21.33 -14.25
C ALA A 24 -8.56 21.71 -13.59
N ARG A 25 -9.69 21.54 -14.29
CA ARG A 25 -11.03 21.78 -13.75
C ARG A 25 -11.36 20.84 -12.60
N GLU A 26 -11.07 19.55 -12.76
CA GLU A 26 -11.37 18.51 -11.77
C GLU A 26 -10.59 18.72 -10.46
N ILE A 27 -9.33 19.14 -10.55
CA ILE A 27 -8.47 19.35 -9.36
C ILE A 27 -8.53 20.79 -8.81
N GLY A 28 -9.29 21.67 -9.46
CA GLY A 28 -9.46 23.08 -9.10
C GLY A 28 -8.19 23.92 -9.28
N ALA A 29 -7.44 23.70 -10.36
CA ALA A 29 -6.20 24.39 -10.67
C ALA A 29 -6.35 25.37 -11.85
N ARG A 30 -5.42 26.33 -11.95
CA ARG A 30 -5.34 27.23 -13.10
C ARG A 30 -4.68 26.50 -14.26
N PHE A 31 -5.08 26.86 -15.48
CA PHE A 31 -4.57 26.27 -16.70
C PHE A 31 -4.13 27.38 -17.67
N ARG A 32 -2.96 27.20 -18.29
CA ARG A 32 -2.33 28.12 -19.25
C ARG A 32 -1.86 27.33 -20.48
N GLY A 33 -2.10 27.88 -21.67
CA GLY A 33 -1.71 27.27 -22.96
C GLY A 33 -2.88 26.58 -23.67
N ASP A 34 -2.56 25.78 -24.68
CA ASP A 34 -3.55 25.03 -25.46
C ASP A 34 -3.98 23.74 -24.73
N ASP A 35 -5.25 23.36 -24.86
CA ASP A 35 -5.70 22.09 -24.27
C ASP A 35 -5.10 20.93 -25.05
N CYS A 36 -4.57 19.94 -24.34
CA CYS A 36 -3.90 18.80 -24.94
C CYS A 36 -4.26 17.49 -24.22
N PRO A 37 -4.34 16.37 -24.94
CA PRO A 37 -4.34 15.06 -24.32
C PRO A 37 -2.95 14.72 -23.79
N PHE A 38 -2.89 13.89 -22.76
CA PHE A 38 -1.64 13.29 -22.29
C PHE A 38 -1.82 11.81 -22.01
N GLN A 39 -0.72 11.06 -22.11
CA GLN A 39 -0.69 9.60 -22.12
C GLN A 39 0.14 9.05 -20.95
N GLY A 40 0.10 9.73 -19.82
CA GLY A 40 0.83 9.30 -18.63
C GLY A 40 1.27 10.46 -17.77
N VAL A 41 2.01 10.12 -16.72
CA VAL A 41 2.50 11.08 -15.74
C VAL A 41 3.89 10.68 -15.27
N SER A 42 4.78 11.66 -15.17
CA SER A 42 6.11 11.47 -14.61
C SER A 42 6.43 12.56 -13.59
N ILE A 43 7.13 12.15 -12.54
CA ILE A 43 7.74 13.05 -11.55
C ILE A 43 9.28 13.04 -11.63
N ASP A 44 9.84 12.30 -12.60
CA ASP A 44 11.27 12.10 -12.75
C ASP A 44 11.67 12.34 -14.22
N SER A 45 12.39 13.43 -14.46
CA SER A 45 12.82 13.87 -15.79
C SER A 45 13.65 12.82 -16.53
N ARG A 46 14.29 11.89 -15.82
CA ARG A 46 15.11 10.82 -16.40
C ARG A 46 14.29 9.68 -17.00
N THR A 47 13.04 9.54 -16.58
CA THR A 47 12.16 8.42 -16.98
C THR A 47 10.96 8.86 -17.80
N LEU A 48 10.76 10.19 -17.93
CA LEU A 48 9.70 10.79 -18.74
C LEU A 48 9.68 10.18 -20.14
N GLN A 49 8.49 9.81 -20.60
CA GLN A 49 8.23 9.44 -21.98
C GLN A 49 7.52 10.58 -22.73
N PRO A 50 7.72 10.71 -24.06
CA PRO A 50 6.97 11.66 -24.87
C PRO A 50 5.46 11.50 -24.67
N GLY A 51 4.75 12.63 -24.57
CA GLY A 51 3.30 12.65 -24.37
C GLY A 51 2.83 12.57 -22.91
N GLU A 52 3.73 12.46 -21.93
CA GLU A 52 3.38 12.45 -20.51
C GLU A 52 3.24 13.87 -19.93
N LEU A 53 2.40 13.99 -18.89
CA LEU A 53 2.36 15.15 -18.00
C LEU A 53 3.54 15.08 -17.02
N PHE A 54 4.42 16.07 -17.01
CA PHE A 54 5.48 16.16 -16.01
C PHE A 54 5.01 16.98 -14.80
N VAL A 55 5.08 16.38 -13.60
CA VAL A 55 4.75 17.04 -12.35
C VAL A 55 6.03 17.48 -11.64
N ALA A 56 6.27 18.79 -11.62
CA ALA A 56 7.46 19.37 -11.01
C ALA A 56 7.32 19.40 -9.48
N LEU A 57 7.79 18.34 -8.82
CA LEU A 57 7.81 18.24 -7.36
C LEU A 57 9.04 18.94 -6.78
N ARG A 58 8.88 19.55 -5.60
CA ARG A 58 9.97 20.11 -4.79
C ARG A 58 10.19 19.27 -3.55
N GLY A 59 11.45 19.02 -3.22
CA GLY A 59 11.89 18.36 -1.99
C GLY A 59 13.05 19.13 -1.35
N PRO A 60 13.57 18.66 -0.20
CA PRO A 60 14.60 19.38 0.55
C PRO A 60 15.88 19.63 -0.26
N ASN A 61 16.22 18.71 -1.17
CA ASN A 61 17.46 18.73 -1.94
C ASN A 61 17.20 18.68 -3.46
N PHE A 62 15.97 18.92 -3.90
CA PHE A 62 15.58 18.74 -5.30
C PHE A 62 14.44 19.69 -5.67
N ASP A 63 14.51 20.27 -6.88
CA ASP A 63 13.44 21.07 -7.44
C ASP A 63 13.17 20.63 -8.88
N GLY A 64 12.02 20.01 -9.11
CA GLY A 64 11.59 19.52 -10.42
C GLY A 64 11.48 20.62 -11.48
N HIS A 65 11.26 21.87 -11.06
CA HIS A 65 11.14 23.01 -11.97
C HIS A 65 12.46 23.31 -12.71
N ALA A 66 13.60 22.94 -12.12
CA ALA A 66 14.91 23.08 -12.76
C ALA A 66 15.05 22.23 -14.05
N PHE A 67 14.16 21.24 -14.26
CA PHE A 67 14.21 20.32 -15.39
C PHE A 67 13.18 20.65 -16.49
N VAL A 68 12.47 21.78 -16.41
CA VAL A 68 11.45 22.19 -17.40
C VAL A 68 11.98 22.17 -18.83
N GLY A 69 13.16 22.76 -19.07
CA GLY A 69 13.78 22.75 -20.40
C GLY A 69 14.13 21.34 -20.90
N GLN A 70 14.58 20.46 -20.00
CA GLN A 70 14.90 19.07 -20.32
C GLN A 70 13.63 18.29 -20.71
N VAL A 71 12.58 18.36 -19.90
CA VAL A 71 11.34 17.60 -20.16
C VAL A 71 10.60 18.12 -21.39
N GLN A 72 10.72 19.42 -21.69
CA GLN A 72 10.23 19.98 -22.95
C GLN A 72 10.98 19.40 -24.15
N ALA A 73 12.32 19.33 -24.10
CA ALA A 73 13.12 18.72 -25.16
C ALA A 73 12.84 17.22 -25.35
N MET A 74 12.44 16.53 -24.27
CA MET A 74 12.04 15.12 -24.29
C MET A 74 10.59 14.90 -24.77
N GLY A 75 9.82 15.95 -25.03
CA GLY A 75 8.47 15.84 -25.58
C GLY A 75 7.38 15.61 -24.53
N ALA A 76 7.53 16.14 -23.31
CA ALA A 76 6.40 16.22 -22.37
C ALA A 76 5.19 16.89 -23.05
N ALA A 77 3.98 16.36 -22.80
CA ALA A 77 2.76 16.96 -23.34
C ALA A 77 2.39 18.26 -22.62
N ALA A 78 2.67 18.32 -21.32
CA ALA A 78 2.29 19.39 -20.42
C ALA A 78 3.08 19.34 -19.12
N LEU A 79 2.95 20.40 -18.31
CA LEU A 79 3.60 20.53 -17.01
C LEU A 79 2.56 20.79 -15.90
N MET A 80 2.84 20.32 -14.69
CA MET A 80 2.20 20.78 -13.46
C MET A 80 3.26 21.44 -12.59
N VAL A 81 3.09 22.73 -12.30
CA VAL A 81 4.11 23.60 -11.67
C VAL A 81 3.53 24.42 -10.52
N ASP A 82 4.38 24.77 -9.55
CA ASP A 82 3.99 25.59 -8.39
C ASP A 82 4.09 27.11 -8.60
N HIS A 83 4.68 27.53 -9.72
CA HIS A 83 4.80 28.92 -10.16
C HIS A 83 4.92 29.00 -11.68
N SER A 84 4.77 30.21 -12.24
CA SER A 84 4.99 30.44 -13.68
C SER A 84 6.43 30.12 -14.06
N VAL A 85 6.61 29.29 -15.08
CA VAL A 85 7.90 28.92 -15.66
C VAL A 85 7.99 29.32 -17.13
N ASP A 86 9.20 29.57 -17.61
CA ASP A 86 9.47 29.86 -19.02
C ASP A 86 9.44 28.57 -19.84
N THR A 87 8.36 28.38 -20.61
CA THR A 87 8.09 27.16 -21.39
C THR A 87 7.04 27.46 -22.45
N MET A 88 7.10 26.69 -23.54
CA MET A 88 6.07 26.67 -24.59
C MET A 88 4.98 25.62 -24.32
N LEU A 89 5.16 24.77 -23.31
CA LEU A 89 4.20 23.70 -23.00
C LEU A 89 2.98 24.24 -22.23
N PRO A 90 1.79 23.66 -22.46
CA PRO A 90 0.65 23.88 -21.58
C PRO A 90 0.96 23.52 -20.12
N CYS A 91 0.46 24.34 -19.20
CA CYS A 91 0.75 24.24 -17.78
C CYS A 91 -0.52 24.19 -16.94
N ILE A 92 -0.54 23.29 -15.97
CA ILE A 92 -1.37 23.39 -14.77
C ILE A 92 -0.57 24.14 -13.71
N GLU A 93 -1.09 25.28 -13.26
CA GLU A 93 -0.48 26.12 -12.23
C GLU A 93 -1.29 26.01 -10.94
N MET A 94 -0.62 25.69 -9.84
CA MET A 94 -1.25 25.57 -8.53
C MET A 94 -0.26 25.82 -7.40
N GLU A 95 -0.72 26.10 -6.19
CA GLU A 95 0.19 26.46 -5.09
C GLU A 95 1.11 25.32 -4.63
N ASP A 96 0.67 24.06 -4.77
CA ASP A 96 1.43 22.89 -4.34
C ASP A 96 1.23 21.71 -5.31
N THR A 97 2.26 21.38 -6.09
CA THR A 97 2.24 20.27 -7.05
C THR A 97 2.14 18.90 -6.38
N ARG A 98 2.52 18.75 -5.11
CA ARG A 98 2.36 17.50 -4.36
C ARG A 98 0.89 17.26 -4.03
N THR A 99 0.19 18.29 -3.54
CA THR A 99 -1.28 18.26 -3.40
C THR A 99 -1.96 18.06 -4.76
N GLY A 100 -1.42 18.67 -5.83
CA GLY A 100 -1.86 18.47 -7.21
C GLY A 100 -1.83 17.03 -7.68
N LEU A 101 -0.69 16.37 -7.49
CA LEU A 101 -0.51 14.95 -7.79
C LEU A 101 -1.52 14.09 -7.02
N GLY A 102 -1.73 14.40 -5.73
CA GLY A 102 -2.73 13.74 -4.91
C GLY A 102 -4.14 13.88 -5.48
N ARG A 103 -4.59 15.12 -5.75
CA ARG A 103 -5.93 15.39 -6.32
C ARG A 103 -6.11 14.74 -7.69
N PHE A 104 -5.09 14.79 -8.54
CA PHE A 104 -5.08 14.10 -9.82
C PHE A 104 -5.26 12.59 -9.62
N SER A 105 -4.52 11.97 -8.70
CA SER A 105 -4.67 10.54 -8.44
C SER A 105 -6.05 10.15 -7.89
N ALA A 106 -6.69 11.02 -7.11
CA ALA A 106 -8.07 10.82 -6.64
C ALA A 106 -9.07 10.92 -7.80
N ALA A 107 -8.93 11.94 -8.66
CA ALA A 107 -9.74 12.06 -9.88
C ALA A 107 -9.58 10.84 -10.80
N TRP A 108 -8.36 10.29 -10.90
CA TRP A 108 -8.10 9.05 -11.62
C TRP A 108 -8.78 7.84 -10.97
N ARG A 109 -8.59 7.67 -9.66
CA ARG A 109 -9.20 6.59 -8.86
C ARG A 109 -10.73 6.58 -8.97
N ASN A 110 -11.36 7.75 -9.03
CA ASN A 110 -12.82 7.90 -9.12
C ASN A 110 -13.41 7.42 -10.46
N GLN A 111 -12.58 7.15 -11.48
CA GLN A 111 -13.04 6.57 -12.75
C GLN A 111 -13.24 5.04 -12.69
N PHE A 112 -12.91 4.41 -11.57
CA PHE A 112 -12.95 2.95 -11.39
C PHE A 112 -13.92 2.54 -10.27
N GLU A 113 -14.83 1.64 -10.60
CA GLU A 113 -15.71 0.97 -9.65
C GLU A 113 -15.16 -0.43 -9.33
N LEU A 114 -14.05 -0.50 -8.59
CA LEU A 114 -13.46 -1.77 -8.15
C LEU A 114 -13.20 -1.79 -6.64
N PRO A 115 -13.19 -2.98 -6.00
CA PRO A 115 -12.81 -3.13 -4.61
C PRO A 115 -11.35 -2.73 -4.37
N LEU A 116 -11.12 -1.93 -3.34
CA LEU A 116 -9.80 -1.47 -2.94
C LEU A 116 -9.58 -1.73 -1.45
N VAL A 117 -8.50 -2.46 -1.13
CA VAL A 117 -8.06 -2.67 0.25
C VAL A 117 -6.95 -1.70 0.59
N ALA A 118 -7.13 -0.89 1.63
CA ALA A 118 -6.07 -0.07 2.20
C ALA A 118 -5.45 -0.77 3.42
N VAL A 119 -4.12 -0.80 3.52
CA VAL A 119 -3.39 -1.48 4.60
C VAL A 119 -2.45 -0.51 5.29
N THR A 120 -2.58 -0.38 6.61
CA THR A 120 -1.60 0.33 7.45
C THR A 120 -1.27 -0.46 8.72
N GLY A 121 -0.35 0.09 9.51
CA GLY A 121 0.11 -0.44 10.79
C GLY A 121 1.60 -0.19 11.00
N SER A 122 2.12 -0.44 12.19
CA SER A 122 3.55 -0.29 12.47
C SER A 122 4.35 -1.36 11.72
N ASN A 123 3.94 -2.63 11.81
CA ASN A 123 4.62 -3.77 11.20
C ASN A 123 3.70 -4.62 10.33
N GLY A 124 4.25 -5.36 9.35
CA GLY A 124 3.50 -6.34 8.56
C GLY A 124 2.73 -5.79 7.34
N LYS A 125 2.67 -4.47 7.15
CA LYS A 125 1.97 -3.81 6.03
C LYS A 125 2.28 -4.44 4.66
N THR A 126 3.56 -4.48 4.30
CA THR A 126 4.01 -5.02 3.01
C THR A 126 3.64 -6.49 2.87
N THR A 127 3.85 -7.30 3.91
CA THR A 127 3.51 -8.73 3.88
C THR A 127 2.01 -8.95 3.69
N VAL A 128 1.16 -8.23 4.42
CA VAL A 128 -0.31 -8.30 4.28
C VAL A 128 -0.74 -7.86 2.88
N LYS A 129 -0.13 -6.79 2.35
CA LYS A 129 -0.39 -6.32 0.98
C LYS A 129 -0.04 -7.38 -0.07
N GLU A 130 1.09 -8.06 0.07
CA GLU A 130 1.48 -9.15 -0.84
C GLU A 130 0.55 -10.36 -0.71
N MET A 131 0.18 -10.75 0.52
CA MET A 131 -0.80 -11.83 0.76
C MET A 131 -2.15 -11.52 0.09
N LEU A 132 -2.67 -10.30 0.28
CA LEU A 132 -3.90 -9.86 -0.36
C LEU A 132 -3.78 -9.83 -1.89
N ALA A 133 -2.66 -9.34 -2.41
CA ALA A 133 -2.41 -9.35 -3.85
C ALA A 133 -2.40 -10.77 -4.41
N ALA A 134 -1.75 -11.73 -3.72
CA ALA A 134 -1.72 -13.14 -4.12
C ALA A 134 -3.09 -13.82 -4.06
N ILE A 135 -3.91 -13.52 -3.03
CA ILE A 135 -5.29 -13.99 -2.92
C ILE A 135 -6.14 -13.46 -4.07
N LEU A 136 -6.15 -12.14 -4.27
CA LEU A 136 -6.99 -11.51 -5.28
C LEU A 136 -6.52 -11.86 -6.69
N ALA A 137 -5.21 -12.07 -6.91
CA ALA A 137 -4.67 -12.47 -8.21
C ALA A 137 -5.21 -13.81 -8.72
N GLN A 138 -5.74 -14.66 -7.84
CA GLN A 138 -6.42 -15.90 -8.22
C GLN A 138 -7.72 -15.64 -9.01
N GLN A 139 -8.30 -14.44 -8.92
CA GLN A 139 -9.57 -14.07 -9.56
C GLN A 139 -9.39 -13.11 -10.75
N GLY A 140 -8.21 -12.51 -10.92
CA GLY A 140 -7.90 -11.63 -12.04
C GLY A 140 -6.73 -10.67 -11.77
N PRO A 141 -6.47 -9.70 -12.67
CA PRO A 141 -5.38 -8.73 -12.49
C PRO A 141 -5.60 -7.80 -11.29
N VAL A 142 -4.56 -7.61 -10.46
CA VAL A 142 -4.62 -6.79 -9.23
C VAL A 142 -3.60 -5.66 -9.30
N LEU A 143 -4.03 -4.45 -8.95
CA LEU A 143 -3.10 -3.36 -8.69
C LEU A 143 -2.59 -3.44 -7.25
N ALA A 144 -1.28 -3.52 -7.05
CA ALA A 144 -0.69 -3.43 -5.72
C ALA A 144 0.40 -2.34 -5.64
N THR A 145 0.56 -1.76 -4.44
CA THR A 145 1.70 -0.89 -4.12
C THR A 145 3.01 -1.62 -4.38
N ARG A 146 3.93 -0.99 -5.12
CA ARG A 146 5.27 -1.53 -5.41
C ARG A 146 6.28 -0.95 -4.43
N GLY A 147 7.18 -1.79 -3.92
CA GLY A 147 8.23 -1.36 -3.00
C GLY A 147 7.66 -0.60 -1.80
N ASN A 148 8.22 0.58 -1.53
CA ASN A 148 7.84 1.48 -0.44
C ASN A 148 7.05 2.71 -0.92
N LEU A 149 6.31 2.61 -2.04
CA LEU A 149 5.47 3.69 -2.57
C LEU A 149 4.18 3.86 -1.74
N ASN A 150 4.33 4.12 -0.44
CA ASN A 150 3.26 4.12 0.56
C ASN A 150 3.04 5.48 1.23
N ASN A 151 3.73 6.53 0.79
CA ASN A 151 3.56 7.91 1.27
C ASN A 151 2.67 8.73 0.32
N ASP A 152 2.59 10.02 0.57
CA ASP A 152 1.81 11.03 -0.18
C ASP A 152 2.34 11.37 -1.59
N ILE A 153 3.42 10.73 -2.04
CA ILE A 153 3.83 10.70 -3.45
C ILE A 153 3.58 9.30 -4.02
N GLY A 154 3.94 8.25 -3.28
CA GLY A 154 3.84 6.86 -3.71
C GLY A 154 2.43 6.31 -3.87
N VAL A 155 1.52 6.66 -2.96
CA VAL A 155 0.11 6.27 -3.10
C VAL A 155 -0.51 6.92 -4.34
N PRO A 156 -0.39 8.25 -4.58
CA PRO A 156 -0.85 8.85 -5.83
C PRO A 156 -0.32 8.18 -7.09
N LEU A 157 0.99 7.91 -7.15
CA LEU A 157 1.59 7.22 -8.30
C LEU A 157 1.09 5.77 -8.44
N THR A 158 0.81 5.09 -7.34
CA THR A 158 0.19 3.76 -7.39
C THR A 158 -1.22 3.85 -7.96
N LEU A 159 -2.05 4.79 -7.50
CA LEU A 159 -3.42 4.98 -8.00
C LEU A 159 -3.45 5.33 -9.49
N LEU A 160 -2.51 6.14 -9.98
CA LEU A 160 -2.36 6.52 -11.40
C LEU A 160 -1.97 5.33 -12.31
N ARG A 161 -1.65 4.17 -11.74
CA ARG A 161 -1.49 2.89 -12.46
C ARG A 161 -2.78 2.07 -12.58
N LEU A 162 -3.91 2.52 -12.03
CA LEU A 162 -5.20 1.86 -12.22
C LEU A 162 -5.56 1.79 -13.71
N ARG A 163 -6.14 0.66 -14.10
CA ARG A 163 -6.51 0.33 -15.49
C ARG A 163 -7.78 -0.51 -15.51
N PRO A 164 -8.56 -0.51 -16.62
CA PRO A 164 -9.83 -1.23 -16.71
C PRO A 164 -9.72 -2.75 -16.49
N GLU A 165 -8.57 -3.36 -16.79
CA GLU A 165 -8.32 -4.79 -16.58
C GLU A 165 -8.14 -5.18 -15.11
N HIS A 166 -7.86 -4.22 -14.22
CA HIS A 166 -7.74 -4.50 -12.81
C HIS A 166 -9.13 -4.78 -12.21
N HIS A 167 -9.27 -5.91 -11.54
CA HIS A 167 -10.51 -6.25 -10.84
C HIS A 167 -10.47 -5.86 -9.35
N ALA A 168 -9.29 -5.62 -8.79
CA ALA A 168 -9.10 -5.20 -7.40
C ALA A 168 -7.80 -4.41 -7.23
N ALA A 169 -7.69 -3.67 -6.12
CA ALA A 169 -6.48 -2.96 -5.73
C ALA A 169 -6.12 -3.15 -4.25
N VAL A 170 -4.82 -3.18 -3.95
CA VAL A 170 -4.28 -3.29 -2.59
C VAL A 170 -3.23 -2.19 -2.37
N ILE A 171 -3.56 -1.21 -1.54
CA ILE A 171 -2.77 0.00 -1.34
C ILE A 171 -2.18 -0.01 0.08
N GLU A 172 -0.86 -0.08 0.14
CA GLU A 172 -0.10 0.12 1.38
C GLU A 172 -0.01 1.62 1.72
N MET A 173 -0.32 1.99 2.97
CA MET A 173 -0.24 3.36 3.47
C MET A 173 0.68 3.44 4.69
N GLY A 174 1.79 4.17 4.53
CA GLY A 174 2.73 4.53 5.57
C GLY A 174 2.52 5.97 6.03
N ALA A 175 2.93 6.25 7.27
CA ALA A 175 2.94 7.59 7.81
C ALA A 175 3.99 7.71 8.92
N ASN A 176 4.56 8.90 9.02
CA ASN A 176 5.48 9.35 10.07
C ASN A 176 4.81 10.39 10.99
N HIS A 177 3.75 11.07 10.53
CA HIS A 177 3.04 12.10 11.29
C HIS A 177 1.53 11.92 11.23
N ALA A 178 0.83 12.52 12.19
CA ALA A 178 -0.64 12.57 12.19
C ALA A 178 -1.17 13.33 10.96
N GLY A 179 -2.33 12.91 10.45
CA GLY A 179 -2.99 13.48 9.28
C GLY A 179 -2.51 12.92 7.93
N GLU A 180 -1.33 12.29 7.87
CA GLU A 180 -0.81 11.70 6.63
C GLU A 180 -1.71 10.55 6.16
N ILE A 181 -2.03 9.57 7.03
CA ILE A 181 -2.93 8.47 6.66
C ILE A 181 -4.31 9.01 6.27
N ALA A 182 -4.84 10.00 7.01
CA ALA A 182 -6.11 10.63 6.70
C ALA A 182 -6.12 11.21 5.28
N TRP A 183 -5.02 11.82 4.84
CA TRP A 183 -4.87 12.29 3.46
C TRP A 183 -4.87 11.11 2.48
N LEU A 184 -4.01 10.11 2.67
CA LEU A 184 -3.86 8.98 1.74
C LEU A 184 -5.16 8.18 1.56
N THR A 185 -5.87 7.91 2.64
CA THR A 185 -7.10 7.11 2.60
C THR A 185 -8.24 7.85 1.90
N ARG A 186 -8.29 9.19 1.98
CA ARG A 186 -9.23 10.02 1.21
C ARG A 186 -8.94 10.00 -0.28
N LEU A 187 -7.69 9.87 -0.70
CA LEU A 187 -7.34 9.72 -2.12
C LEU A 187 -7.77 8.36 -2.66
N ALA A 188 -7.55 7.30 -1.86
CA ALA A 188 -7.76 5.93 -2.31
C ALA A 188 -9.23 5.47 -2.24
N GLN A 189 -10.04 6.04 -1.33
CA GLN A 189 -11.45 5.65 -1.10
C GLN A 189 -11.61 4.12 -1.01
N PRO A 190 -11.02 3.47 0.01
CA PRO A 190 -11.06 2.01 0.15
C PRO A 190 -12.47 1.47 0.40
N THR A 191 -12.72 0.24 -0.07
CA THR A 191 -13.87 -0.56 0.34
C THR A 191 -13.58 -1.34 1.63
N VAL A 192 -12.31 -1.65 1.88
CA VAL A 192 -11.84 -2.34 3.09
C VAL A 192 -10.58 -1.65 3.60
N ALA A 193 -10.49 -1.41 4.91
CA ALA A 193 -9.31 -0.81 5.54
C ALA A 193 -8.81 -1.71 6.67
N VAL A 194 -7.51 -1.97 6.67
CA VAL A 194 -6.85 -2.91 7.59
C VAL A 194 -5.81 -2.18 8.42
N ILE A 195 -5.87 -2.34 9.73
CA ILE A 195 -4.74 -2.04 10.62
C ILE A 195 -4.13 -3.35 11.09
N THR A 196 -2.85 -3.56 10.79
CA THR A 196 -2.14 -4.78 11.20
C THR A 196 -1.80 -4.78 12.69
N ASN A 197 -1.23 -3.69 13.19
CA ASN A 197 -0.90 -3.45 14.60
C ASN A 197 -0.47 -1.99 14.85
N ALA A 198 -0.48 -1.59 16.11
CA ALA A 198 0.21 -0.40 16.62
C ALA A 198 1.35 -0.81 17.55
N ALA A 199 2.57 -0.46 17.15
CA ALA A 199 3.80 -0.66 17.91
C ALA A 199 4.66 0.60 17.89
N ALA A 200 5.58 0.72 18.85
CA ALA A 200 6.52 1.83 18.97
C ALA A 200 7.43 1.93 17.73
N ALA A 201 7.00 2.71 16.75
CA ALA A 201 7.69 3.02 15.52
C ALA A 201 7.39 4.49 15.17
N HIS A 202 8.40 5.23 14.73
CA HIS A 202 8.28 6.66 14.38
C HIS A 202 7.73 7.53 15.53
N LEU A 203 8.08 7.21 16.78
CA LEU A 203 7.58 7.93 17.95
C LEU A 203 7.92 9.42 17.94
N GLU A 204 9.03 9.83 17.32
CA GLU A 204 9.39 11.24 17.17
C GLU A 204 8.32 12.06 16.44
N GLY A 205 7.67 11.48 15.42
CA GLY A 205 6.63 12.17 14.64
C GLY A 205 5.21 11.99 15.20
N PHE A 206 4.97 10.94 15.99
CA PHE A 206 3.65 10.64 16.58
C PHE A 206 3.51 11.03 18.06
N GLY A 207 4.60 11.36 18.74
CA GLY A 207 4.66 11.74 20.15
C GLY A 207 4.54 10.57 21.13
N SER A 208 3.61 9.63 20.90
CA SER A 208 3.41 8.47 21.78
C SER A 208 2.88 7.25 21.03
N LEU A 209 2.80 6.10 21.71
CA LEU A 209 2.21 4.89 21.15
C LEU A 209 0.71 5.07 20.89
N GLU A 210 0.01 5.79 21.76
CA GLU A 210 -1.38 6.21 21.56
C GLU A 210 -1.51 7.10 20.32
N GLY A 211 -0.56 8.03 20.11
CA GLY A 211 -0.48 8.86 18.91
C GLY A 211 -0.29 8.03 17.64
N VAL A 212 0.54 6.97 17.69
CA VAL A 212 0.66 6.00 16.59
C VAL A 212 -0.69 5.33 16.33
N ALA A 213 -1.38 4.84 17.37
CA ALA A 213 -2.65 4.15 17.22
C ALA A 213 -3.77 5.05 16.65
N GLN A 214 -3.84 6.31 17.11
CA GLN A 214 -4.76 7.31 16.58
C GLN A 214 -4.48 7.60 15.10
N ALA A 215 -3.21 7.86 14.76
CA ALA A 215 -2.83 8.14 13.37
C ALA A 215 -3.07 6.96 12.43
N LYS A 216 -2.90 5.72 12.90
CA LYS A 216 -3.27 4.53 12.10
C LYS A 216 -4.78 4.39 11.96
N GLY A 217 -5.54 4.74 13.01
CA GLY A 217 -7.01 4.80 13.00
C GLY A 217 -7.60 5.72 11.92
N GLU A 218 -6.86 6.74 11.50
CA GLU A 218 -7.25 7.63 10.39
C GLU A 218 -7.59 6.89 9.09
N ILE A 219 -7.05 5.69 8.88
CA ILE A 219 -7.30 4.88 7.67
C ILE A 219 -8.80 4.62 7.48
N TYR A 220 -9.54 4.44 8.58
CA TYR A 220 -10.98 4.18 8.55
C TYR A 220 -11.79 5.39 8.09
N GLY A 221 -11.24 6.61 8.18
CA GLY A 221 -11.89 7.83 7.71
C GLY A 221 -12.11 7.86 6.19
N GLY A 222 -11.41 7.02 5.42
CA GLY A 222 -11.61 6.86 3.98
C GLY A 222 -12.65 5.79 3.61
N LEU A 223 -13.18 5.04 4.58
CA LEU A 223 -14.24 4.08 4.31
C LEU A 223 -15.58 4.80 4.08
N GLY A 224 -16.24 4.43 2.99
CA GLY A 224 -17.66 4.74 2.79
C GLY A 224 -18.57 4.08 3.84
N GLN A 225 -19.86 4.40 3.82
CA GLN A 225 -20.84 3.82 4.77
C GLN A 225 -20.94 2.29 4.68
N ARG A 226 -20.72 1.73 3.49
CA ARG A 226 -20.71 0.27 3.26
C ARG A 226 -19.31 -0.35 3.37
N GLY A 227 -18.30 0.45 3.72
CA GLY A 227 -16.93 -0.02 3.88
C GLY A 227 -16.79 -0.93 5.09
N THR A 228 -15.82 -1.84 5.05
CA THR A 228 -15.53 -2.75 6.18
C THR A 228 -14.20 -2.41 6.82
N ALA A 229 -14.21 -2.27 8.15
CA ALA A 229 -12.99 -2.13 8.95
C ALA A 229 -12.48 -3.52 9.36
N VAL A 230 -11.17 -3.72 9.26
CA VAL A 230 -10.50 -4.95 9.68
C VAL A 230 -9.56 -4.64 10.84
N VAL A 231 -9.88 -5.21 12.01
CA VAL A 231 -9.27 -4.86 13.30
C VAL A 231 -8.55 -6.06 13.90
N ASN A 232 -7.31 -5.85 14.35
CA ASN A 232 -6.60 -6.84 15.15
C ASN A 232 -7.16 -6.86 16.58
N ALA A 233 -7.89 -7.92 16.95
CA ALA A 233 -8.49 -8.08 18.27
C ALA A 233 -7.43 -8.23 19.38
N ASP A 234 -6.24 -8.74 19.05
CA ASP A 234 -5.15 -8.94 20.00
C ASP A 234 -4.34 -7.66 20.29
N ASP A 235 -4.59 -6.58 19.54
CA ASP A 235 -3.88 -5.31 19.73
C ASP A 235 -4.38 -4.57 20.98
N ALA A 236 -3.47 -3.87 21.67
CA ALA A 236 -3.82 -3.08 22.85
C ALA A 236 -4.80 -1.94 22.53
N PHE A 237 -4.82 -1.46 21.28
CA PHE A 237 -5.68 -0.39 20.79
C PHE A 237 -6.91 -0.90 20.02
N ALA A 238 -7.23 -2.20 20.11
CA ALA A 238 -8.40 -2.77 19.44
C ALA A 238 -9.69 -2.02 19.79
N GLU A 239 -9.93 -1.72 21.07
CA GLU A 239 -11.12 -1.02 21.54
C GLU A 239 -11.27 0.38 20.93
N LEU A 240 -10.15 1.12 20.80
CA LEU A 240 -10.13 2.42 20.13
C LEU A 240 -10.63 2.30 18.68
N TRP A 241 -10.10 1.32 17.95
CA TRP A 241 -10.47 1.13 16.53
C TRP A 241 -11.88 0.57 16.34
N LEU A 242 -12.36 -0.24 17.29
CA LEU A 242 -13.74 -0.70 17.32
C LEU A 242 -14.71 0.47 17.55
N GLU A 243 -14.43 1.36 18.50
CA GLU A 243 -15.27 2.53 18.77
C GLU A 243 -15.36 3.47 17.57
N ILE A 244 -14.24 3.73 16.89
CA ILE A 244 -14.20 4.52 15.64
C ILE A 244 -15.14 3.93 14.55
N ASN A 245 -15.37 2.62 14.58
CA ASN A 245 -16.14 1.89 13.57
C ASN A 245 -17.47 1.33 14.11
N ARG A 246 -17.99 1.84 15.23
CA ARG A 246 -19.21 1.31 15.88
C ARG A 246 -20.46 1.26 14.99
N GLU A 247 -20.53 2.11 13.96
CA GLU A 247 -21.64 2.20 13.00
C GLU A 247 -21.33 1.55 11.65
N ARG A 248 -20.20 0.85 11.53
CA ARG A 248 -19.76 0.19 10.29
C ARG A 248 -19.62 -1.30 10.49
N LYS A 249 -19.55 -2.04 9.38
CA LYS A 249 -19.17 -3.45 9.42
C LYS A 249 -17.72 -3.57 9.87
N VAL A 250 -17.49 -4.43 10.86
CA VAL A 250 -16.15 -4.78 11.33
C VAL A 250 -15.94 -6.28 11.15
N ILE A 251 -14.73 -6.67 10.73
CA ILE A 251 -14.25 -8.06 10.84
C ILE A 251 -12.98 -8.04 11.69
N THR A 252 -12.97 -8.86 12.72
CA THR A 252 -11.84 -8.96 13.65
C THR A 252 -10.94 -10.15 13.31
N PHE A 253 -9.65 -10.02 13.60
CA PHE A 253 -8.70 -11.13 13.51
C PHE A 253 -7.82 -11.22 14.75
N GLY A 254 -7.43 -12.43 15.15
CA GLY A 254 -6.63 -12.65 16.34
C GLY A 254 -6.25 -14.11 16.58
N LEU A 255 -5.24 -14.31 17.41
CA LEU A 255 -4.79 -15.62 17.91
C LEU A 255 -5.09 -15.82 19.40
N LYS A 256 -5.22 -14.74 20.18
CA LYS A 256 -5.34 -14.80 21.65
C LYS A 256 -6.75 -14.49 22.13
N ARG A 257 -7.36 -13.45 21.58
CA ARG A 257 -8.73 -13.04 21.90
C ARG A 257 -9.71 -13.68 20.92
N ASP A 258 -10.99 -13.72 21.32
CA ASP A 258 -12.04 -14.14 20.41
C ASP A 258 -12.15 -13.16 19.24
N ALA A 259 -12.18 -13.70 18.02
CA ALA A 259 -12.15 -12.95 16.79
C ALA A 259 -12.83 -13.74 15.66
N ASP A 260 -13.39 -13.02 14.69
CA ASP A 260 -14.07 -13.63 13.53
C ASP A 260 -13.12 -14.54 12.74
N VAL A 261 -11.87 -14.10 12.58
CA VAL A 261 -10.80 -14.84 11.89
C VAL A 261 -9.69 -15.19 12.87
N SER A 262 -9.52 -16.50 13.11
CA SER A 262 -8.53 -17.05 14.04
C SER A 262 -7.90 -18.32 13.48
N ALA A 263 -6.85 -18.84 14.13
CA ALA A 263 -6.26 -20.11 13.75
C ALA A 263 -5.57 -20.83 14.91
N ALA A 264 -5.60 -22.16 14.86
CA ALA A 264 -4.53 -22.94 15.47
C ALA A 264 -3.37 -23.03 14.47
N TRP A 265 -2.14 -22.98 14.95
CA TRP A 265 -0.97 -23.04 14.08
C TRP A 265 0.20 -23.78 14.72
N GLU A 266 1.02 -24.35 13.87
CA GLU A 266 2.32 -24.92 14.20
C GLU A 266 3.32 -24.53 13.11
N GLY A 267 4.61 -24.53 13.41
CA GLY A 267 5.60 -24.16 12.41
C GLY A 267 7.01 -24.14 12.93
N ASP A 268 7.92 -23.95 12.00
CA ASP A 268 9.36 -23.91 12.20
C ASP A 268 9.99 -22.83 11.32
N THR A 269 11.31 -22.90 11.14
CA THR A 269 12.04 -21.98 10.27
C THR A 269 11.80 -22.20 8.78
N ASN A 270 11.07 -23.22 8.36
CA ASN A 270 10.74 -23.50 6.95
C ASN A 270 9.32 -23.04 6.57
N GLY A 271 8.44 -22.84 7.55
CA GLY A 271 7.08 -22.36 7.31
C GLY A 271 6.15 -22.60 8.48
N VAL A 272 4.85 -22.39 8.21
CA VAL A 272 3.77 -22.59 9.18
C VAL A 272 2.62 -23.38 8.55
N ARG A 273 1.97 -24.21 9.36
CA ARG A 273 0.68 -24.84 9.06
C ARG A 273 -0.40 -24.16 9.91
N LEU A 274 -1.52 -23.81 9.29
CA LEU A 274 -2.64 -23.14 9.93
C LEU A 274 -3.91 -23.97 9.75
N ALA A 275 -4.65 -24.14 10.83
CA ALA A 275 -6.07 -24.51 10.80
C ALA A 275 -6.89 -23.24 10.97
N LEU A 276 -7.24 -22.58 9.86
CA LEU A 276 -8.00 -21.33 9.84
C LEU A 276 -9.45 -21.59 10.27
N LYS A 277 -9.98 -20.70 11.11
CA LYS A 277 -11.39 -20.61 11.49
C LYS A 277 -11.91 -19.24 11.06
N THR A 278 -12.98 -19.24 10.28
CA THR A 278 -13.60 -18.03 9.72
C THR A 278 -15.13 -18.12 9.78
N PRO A 279 -15.86 -17.02 9.54
CA PRO A 279 -17.33 -17.07 9.42
C PRO A 279 -17.82 -17.91 8.22
N GLN A 280 -16.99 -18.11 7.18
CA GLN A 280 -17.32 -18.98 6.04
C GLN A 280 -17.02 -20.46 6.30
N GLY A 281 -16.39 -20.80 7.43
CA GLY A 281 -16.00 -22.17 7.77
C GLY A 281 -14.52 -22.30 8.11
N ARG A 282 -14.03 -23.54 8.06
CA ARG A 282 -12.64 -23.90 8.40
C ARG A 282 -11.87 -24.35 7.18
N VAL A 283 -10.58 -24.07 7.13
CA VAL A 283 -9.66 -24.56 6.11
C VAL A 283 -8.26 -24.75 6.68
N ASP A 284 -7.60 -25.83 6.29
CA ASP A 284 -6.21 -26.08 6.65
C ASP A 284 -5.31 -25.63 5.49
N LEU A 285 -4.22 -24.93 5.78
CA LEU A 285 -3.28 -24.47 4.77
C LEU A 285 -1.84 -24.41 5.26
N SER A 286 -0.89 -24.44 4.33
CA SER A 286 0.55 -24.37 4.63
C SER A 286 1.22 -23.18 3.93
N MET A 287 1.94 -22.35 4.69
CA MET A 287 2.68 -21.22 4.16
C MET A 287 4.18 -21.41 4.34
N ARG A 288 4.96 -20.95 3.35
CA ARG A 288 6.44 -20.95 3.38
C ARG A 288 7.03 -19.81 4.23
N LEU A 289 6.19 -19.04 4.90
CA LEU A 289 6.58 -17.91 5.74
C LEU A 289 6.62 -18.35 7.19
N SER A 290 7.74 -18.11 7.87
CA SER A 290 7.91 -18.54 9.25
C SER A 290 7.41 -17.50 10.26
N GLY A 291 7.07 -17.99 11.46
CA GLY A 291 6.83 -17.18 12.64
C GLY A 291 5.38 -16.73 12.84
N GLN A 292 5.02 -16.58 14.12
CA GLN A 292 3.67 -16.18 14.56
C GLN A 292 3.20 -14.85 13.95
N HIS A 293 4.11 -13.90 13.68
CA HIS A 293 3.75 -12.62 13.08
C HIS A 293 3.25 -12.79 11.63
N ASN A 294 3.75 -13.78 10.89
CA ASN A 294 3.23 -14.09 9.56
C ASN A 294 1.90 -14.84 9.60
N VAL A 295 1.65 -15.62 10.66
CA VAL A 295 0.30 -16.13 10.95
C VAL A 295 -0.67 -14.97 11.17
N MET A 296 -0.32 -13.98 12.01
CA MET A 296 -1.15 -12.78 12.21
C MET A 296 -1.38 -11.99 10.90
N ASN A 297 -0.35 -11.84 10.06
CA ASN A 297 -0.49 -11.21 8.74
C ASN A 297 -1.48 -11.99 7.84
N ALA A 298 -1.42 -13.33 7.86
CA ALA A 298 -2.34 -14.17 7.09
C ALA A 298 -3.78 -14.04 7.58
N LEU A 299 -4.01 -13.92 8.90
CA LEU A 299 -5.35 -13.66 9.45
C LEU A 299 -5.88 -12.29 9.03
N ALA A 300 -5.03 -11.26 9.03
CA ALA A 300 -5.41 -9.92 8.56
C ALA A 300 -5.79 -9.92 7.07
N ALA A 301 -4.99 -10.59 6.23
CA ALA A 301 -5.27 -10.74 4.81
C ALA A 301 -6.56 -11.55 4.56
N THR A 302 -6.77 -12.62 5.32
CA THR A 302 -7.98 -13.44 5.27
C THR A 302 -9.21 -12.62 5.64
N ALA A 303 -9.17 -11.87 6.75
CA ALA A 303 -10.29 -11.01 7.17
C ALA A 303 -10.65 -9.96 6.11
N ALA A 304 -9.65 -9.34 5.49
CA ALA A 304 -9.87 -8.37 4.42
C ALA A 304 -10.40 -9.00 3.12
N ALA A 305 -9.92 -10.19 2.74
CA ALA A 305 -10.43 -10.92 1.58
C ALA A 305 -11.89 -11.38 1.80
N LEU A 306 -12.22 -11.87 3.00
CA LEU A 306 -13.59 -12.21 3.38
C LEU A 306 -14.52 -10.99 3.36
N ALA A 307 -14.03 -9.81 3.76
CA ALA A 307 -14.78 -8.56 3.67
C ALA A 307 -15.15 -8.20 2.22
N LEU A 308 -14.33 -8.59 1.25
CA LEU A 308 -14.60 -8.45 -0.19
C LEU A 308 -15.47 -9.59 -0.76
N GLY A 309 -15.87 -10.57 0.06
CA GLY A 309 -16.66 -11.71 -0.39
C GLY A 309 -15.85 -12.78 -1.13
N VAL A 310 -14.52 -12.80 -0.95
CA VAL A 310 -13.67 -13.84 -1.54
C VAL A 310 -13.95 -15.18 -0.84
N GLU A 311 -14.08 -16.24 -1.63
CA GLU A 311 -14.31 -17.60 -1.16
C GLU A 311 -13.09 -18.17 -0.42
N LEU A 312 -13.33 -18.94 0.64
CA LEU A 312 -12.26 -19.49 1.49
C LEU A 312 -11.23 -20.34 0.72
N LYS A 313 -11.67 -21.04 -0.33
CA LYS A 313 -10.77 -21.82 -1.21
C LYS A 313 -9.80 -20.94 -2.01
N VAL A 314 -10.25 -19.75 -2.43
CA VAL A 314 -9.42 -18.77 -3.13
C VAL A 314 -8.41 -18.16 -2.17
N ILE A 315 -8.84 -17.84 -0.95
CA ILE A 315 -7.96 -17.36 0.14
C ILE A 315 -6.86 -18.38 0.42
N GLN A 316 -7.23 -19.66 0.56
CA GLN A 316 -6.29 -20.75 0.75
C GLN A 316 -5.24 -20.79 -0.37
N GLY A 317 -5.67 -20.90 -1.63
CA GLY A 317 -4.75 -20.96 -2.78
C GLY A 317 -3.81 -19.75 -2.87
N GLY A 318 -4.34 -18.56 -2.59
CA GLY A 318 -3.56 -17.32 -2.54
C GLY A 318 -2.44 -17.37 -1.48
N LEU A 319 -2.79 -17.71 -0.24
CA LEU A 319 -1.83 -17.77 0.86
C LEU A 319 -0.77 -18.86 0.66
N GLU A 320 -1.15 -20.02 0.10
CA GLU A 320 -0.20 -21.11 -0.18
C GLU A 320 0.75 -20.78 -1.35
N SER A 321 0.32 -19.92 -2.28
CA SER A 321 1.15 -19.47 -3.42
C SER A 321 2.19 -18.41 -3.05
N MET A 322 2.12 -17.86 -1.84
CA MET A 322 3.00 -16.76 -1.42
C MET A 322 4.47 -17.15 -1.41
N VAL A 323 5.29 -16.25 -1.96
CA VAL A 323 6.74 -16.30 -1.90
C VAL A 323 7.22 -15.27 -0.87
N PRO A 324 8.27 -15.56 -0.08
CA PRO A 324 8.89 -14.57 0.79
C PRO A 324 9.29 -13.29 0.06
N VAL A 325 9.03 -12.15 0.68
CA VAL A 325 9.48 -10.85 0.18
C VAL A 325 10.98 -10.73 0.46
N PRO A 326 11.81 -10.31 -0.52
CA PRO A 326 13.25 -10.17 -0.30
C PRO A 326 13.58 -9.33 0.93
N GLY A 327 14.48 -9.84 1.77
CA GLY A 327 14.91 -9.19 3.02
C GLY A 327 13.86 -9.16 4.13
N ARG A 328 12.81 -9.99 4.07
CA ARG A 328 11.79 -10.15 5.13
C ARG A 328 11.67 -11.62 5.55
N LEU A 329 12.55 -12.05 6.46
CA LEU A 329 12.72 -13.44 6.90
C LEU A 329 12.81 -14.44 5.74
N GLU A 330 13.55 -14.06 4.70
CA GLU A 330 13.77 -14.89 3.52
C GLU A 330 14.81 -15.96 3.84
N ASN A 331 14.42 -17.23 3.75
CA ASN A 331 15.35 -18.34 3.91
C ASN A 331 16.25 -18.48 2.68
N LYS A 332 17.56 -18.34 2.89
CA LYS A 332 18.61 -18.52 1.89
C LYS A 332 19.56 -19.64 2.29
N GLN A 333 20.10 -20.31 1.30
CA GLN A 333 21.16 -21.28 1.49
C GLN A 333 22.52 -20.56 1.48
N GLY A 334 23.26 -20.70 2.57
CA GLY A 334 24.63 -20.24 2.70
C GLY A 334 25.64 -21.32 2.29
N ILE A 335 26.93 -20.99 2.47
CA ILE A 335 28.03 -21.93 2.23
C ILE A 335 28.05 -23.05 3.27
N SER A 336 28.55 -24.24 2.90
CA SER A 336 28.79 -25.35 3.83
C SER A 336 27.56 -25.78 4.65
N GLY A 337 26.35 -25.66 4.09
CA GLY A 337 25.11 -26.06 4.76
C GLY A 337 24.57 -25.03 5.77
N ILE A 338 25.19 -23.85 5.88
CA ILE A 338 24.67 -22.75 6.69
C ILE A 338 23.32 -22.29 6.12
N ARG A 339 22.35 -22.05 7.01
CA ARG A 339 21.10 -21.39 6.67
C ARG A 339 21.19 -19.92 7.01
N ILE A 340 20.80 -19.06 6.08
CA ILE A 340 20.75 -17.62 6.27
C ILE A 340 19.28 -17.22 6.29
N ILE A 341 18.85 -16.54 7.35
CA ILE A 341 17.53 -15.90 7.41
C ILE A 341 17.77 -14.42 7.10
N ASP A 342 17.45 -14.00 5.88
CA ASP A 342 17.62 -12.61 5.45
C ASP A 342 16.41 -11.76 5.86
N ASP A 343 16.61 -10.96 6.90
CA ASP A 343 15.66 -9.96 7.41
C ASP A 343 16.24 -8.54 7.35
N SER A 344 17.04 -8.26 6.32
CA SER A 344 17.86 -7.03 6.20
C SER A 344 17.12 -5.78 5.73
N TYR A 345 15.80 -5.86 5.45
CA TYR A 345 15.07 -4.74 4.87
C TYR A 345 14.91 -3.53 5.82
N ASN A 346 14.49 -3.77 7.08
CA ASN A 346 14.31 -2.74 8.10
C ASN A 346 14.18 -3.39 9.50
N ALA A 347 14.47 -2.64 10.56
CA ALA A 347 14.34 -3.09 11.94
C ALA A 347 13.68 -2.06 12.85
N ASN A 348 12.88 -2.53 13.79
CA ASN A 348 12.45 -1.82 14.99
C ASN A 348 12.40 -2.81 16.17
N PRO A 349 12.24 -2.35 17.43
CA PRO A 349 12.27 -3.26 18.58
C PRO A 349 11.27 -4.43 18.50
N ALA A 350 10.07 -4.17 17.96
CA ALA A 350 9.05 -5.20 17.83
C ALA A 350 9.37 -6.21 16.72
N SER A 351 9.85 -5.76 15.54
CA SER A 351 10.26 -6.67 14.46
C SER A 351 11.48 -7.50 14.84
N MET A 352 12.44 -6.91 15.56
CA MET A 352 13.62 -7.61 16.07
C MET A 352 13.23 -8.74 17.04
N GLY A 353 12.30 -8.47 17.96
CA GLY A 353 11.76 -9.50 18.85
C GLY A 353 11.06 -10.64 18.09
N ALA A 354 10.39 -10.34 16.97
CA ALA A 354 9.78 -11.36 16.12
C ALA A 354 10.84 -12.19 15.37
N ALA A 355 11.90 -11.55 14.85
CA ALA A 355 13.02 -12.23 14.20
C ALA A 355 13.76 -13.17 15.17
N LEU A 356 14.02 -12.72 16.41
CA LEU A 356 14.61 -13.54 17.47
C LEU A 356 13.77 -14.78 17.80
N LYS A 357 12.44 -14.64 17.85
CA LYS A 357 11.55 -15.79 18.04
C LYS A 357 11.67 -16.81 16.91
N VAL A 358 11.77 -16.36 15.66
CA VAL A 358 11.99 -17.26 14.52
C VAL A 358 13.36 -17.93 14.62
N LEU A 359 14.42 -17.17 14.89
CA LEU A 359 15.77 -17.73 15.08
C LEU A 359 15.82 -18.74 16.24
N SER A 360 15.05 -18.52 17.30
CA SER A 360 14.98 -19.45 18.43
C SER A 360 14.43 -20.83 18.07
N MET A 361 13.62 -20.91 16.99
CA MET A 361 13.08 -22.15 16.44
C MET A 361 14.08 -22.90 15.55
N ALA A 362 15.21 -22.28 15.20
CA ALA A 362 16.24 -22.91 14.38
C ALA A 362 16.98 -24.02 15.16
N GLN A 363 17.32 -25.10 14.46
CA GLN A 363 18.18 -26.15 14.98
C GLN A 363 19.66 -25.78 14.81
N GLY A 364 20.51 -26.28 15.72
CA GLY A 364 21.96 -26.07 15.67
C GLY A 364 22.44 -24.76 16.29
N GLU A 365 23.64 -24.35 15.92
CA GLU A 365 24.24 -23.08 16.37
C GLU A 365 23.51 -21.89 15.72
N ARG A 366 23.22 -20.88 16.54
CA ARG A 366 22.42 -19.71 16.15
C ARG A 366 23.26 -18.46 16.30
N CYS A 367 23.45 -17.73 15.22
CA CYS A 367 24.16 -16.46 15.20
C CYS A 367 23.21 -15.34 14.76
N LEU A 368 23.24 -14.22 15.48
CA LEU A 368 22.51 -13.00 15.13
C LEU A 368 23.51 -11.95 14.66
N VAL A 369 23.27 -11.39 13.47
CA VAL A 369 24.06 -10.29 12.91
C VAL A 369 23.17 -9.05 12.85
N LEU A 370 23.59 -7.98 13.53
CA LEU A 370 22.88 -6.70 13.61
C LEU A 370 23.73 -5.57 13.04
N GLY A 371 23.07 -4.56 12.47
CA GLY A 371 23.69 -3.34 11.92
C GLY A 371 23.37 -2.09 12.72
#